data_AF-A0A9D6HPP6-F1
#
_entry.id   AF-A0A9D6HPP6-F1
#
_cell.length_a   1.000
_cell.length_b   1.000
_cell.length_c   1.000
_cell.angle_alpha   90.00
_cell.angle_beta   90.00
_cell.angle_gamma   90.00
#
_symmetry.space_group_name_H-M   'P 1'
#
loop_
_entity.id
_entity.type
_entity.pdbx_description
1 polymer ?
#
loop_
_entity_poly.entity_id
_entity_poly.type
_entity_poly.pdbx_seq_one_letter_code
_entity_poly.pdbx_strand_id
1 'polypeptide(L)'
;MAAPRSPAARPRRSIETVVQDKDLVVRRHDEIFRAASRIFISRGYHAATVREIAQEAGLSLGGLYSYIRTKEDILYLVFDKLTTSQREAMRRAIEGIDDPVEQIRAALRADLKTTEQYQ
;
A
#
# COMPACT_ATOMS: atom_id res chain seq x y z
N MET A 1 -11.07 16.47 31.26
CA MET A 1 -10.78 16.51 29.81
C MET A 1 -10.53 15.09 29.34
N ALA A 2 -11.47 14.51 28.59
CA ALA A 2 -11.28 13.18 28.00
C ALA A 2 -10.40 13.31 26.75
N ALA A 3 -9.30 12.57 26.68
CA ALA A 3 -8.47 12.49 25.48
C ALA A 3 -9.32 12.06 24.26
N PRO A 4 -9.02 12.56 23.05
CA PRO A 4 -9.70 12.11 21.85
C PRO A 4 -9.48 10.60 21.72
N ARG A 5 -10.60 9.86 21.66
CA ARG A 5 -10.57 8.42 21.40
C ARG A 5 -9.88 8.20 20.07
N SER A 6 -8.67 7.64 20.09
CA SER A 6 -7.99 7.17 18.90
C SER A 6 -8.97 6.30 18.10
N PRO A 7 -9.20 6.57 16.80
CA PRO A 7 -10.12 5.76 16.02
C PRO A 7 -9.60 4.33 16.06
N ALA A 8 -10.46 3.41 16.54
CA ALA A 8 -10.14 1.99 16.61
C ALA A 8 -9.53 1.56 15.27
N ALA A 9 -8.29 1.08 15.32
CA ALA A 9 -7.60 0.60 14.14
C ALA A 9 -8.50 -0.45 13.48
N ARG A 10 -9.02 -0.15 12.29
CA ARG A 10 -9.76 -1.14 11.49
C ARG A 10 -8.88 -2.40 11.43
N PRO A 11 -9.43 -3.60 11.63
CA PRO A 11 -8.63 -4.82 11.51
C PRO A 11 -7.95 -4.79 10.14
N ARG A 12 -6.61 -4.86 10.13
CA ARG A 12 -5.84 -4.96 8.88
C ARG A 12 -6.35 -6.21 8.16
N ARG A 13 -6.97 -6.04 6.99
CA ARG A 13 -7.45 -7.16 6.18
C ARG A 13 -6.21 -7.99 5.82
N SER A 14 -6.12 -9.22 6.29
CA SER A 14 -5.05 -10.13 5.90
C SER A 14 -5.40 -10.74 4.55
N ILE A 15 -4.51 -10.61 3.56
CA ILE A 15 -4.68 -11.31 2.29
C ILE A 15 -4.38 -12.78 2.50
N GLU A 16 -5.34 -13.61 2.15
CA GLU A 16 -5.19 -15.05 2.26
C GLU A 16 -4.29 -15.58 1.15
N THR A 17 -3.26 -16.33 1.54
CA THR A 17 -2.31 -17.00 0.64
C THR A 17 -2.23 -18.48 0.99
N VAL A 18 -1.97 -19.31 -0.02
CA VAL A 18 -1.73 -20.76 0.16
C VAL A 18 -0.25 -21.08 0.40
N VAL A 19 0.63 -20.08 0.26
CA VAL A 19 2.08 -20.22 0.43
C VAL A 19 2.45 -20.01 1.90
N GLN A 20 3.14 -20.98 2.50
CA GLN A 20 3.53 -20.96 3.92
C GLN A 20 4.80 -20.15 4.19
N ASP A 21 5.67 -20.03 3.17
CA ASP A 21 6.91 -19.25 3.28
C ASP A 21 6.59 -17.76 3.30
N LYS A 22 6.72 -17.15 4.50
CA LYS A 22 6.40 -15.75 4.75
C LYS A 22 7.30 -14.80 3.99
N ASP A 23 8.59 -15.10 3.88
CA ASP A 23 9.55 -14.22 3.21
C ASP A 23 9.30 -14.22 1.70
N LEU A 24 8.96 -15.39 1.16
CA LEU A 24 8.52 -15.50 -0.23
C LEU A 24 7.23 -14.72 -0.48
N VAL A 25 6.24 -14.83 0.42
CA VAL A 25 4.98 -14.08 0.32
C VAL A 25 5.23 -12.57 0.30
N VAL A 26 6.05 -12.06 1.23
CA VAL A 26 6.40 -10.63 1.30
C VAL A 26 7.04 -10.16 -0.01
N ARG A 27 8.01 -10.91 -0.54
CA ARG A 27 8.67 -10.57 -1.80
C ARG A 27 7.69 -10.56 -2.98
N ARG A 28 6.83 -11.58 -3.08
CA ARG A 28 5.86 -11.70 -4.18
C ARG A 28 4.76 -10.63 -4.09
N HIS A 29 4.32 -10.27 -2.88
CA HIS A 29 3.43 -9.14 -2.67
C HIS A 29 4.07 -7.82 -3.09
N ASP A 30 5.38 -7.62 -2.89
CA ASP A 30 6.09 -6.44 -3.41
C ASP A 30 6.13 -6.39 -4.95
N GLU A 31 6.40 -7.52 -5.60
CA GLU A 31 6.38 -7.61 -7.07
C GLU A 31 4.98 -7.31 -7.63
N ILE A 32 3.94 -7.93 -7.04
CA ILE A 32 2.54 -7.69 -7.40
C ILE A 32 2.15 -6.23 -7.17
N PHE A 33 2.58 -5.63 -6.05
CA PHE A 33 2.37 -4.21 -5.75
C PHE A 33 2.93 -3.32 -6.85
N ARG A 34 4.21 -3.49 -7.21
CA ARG A 34 4.87 -2.65 -8.23
C ARG A 34 4.19 -2.78 -9.59
N ALA A 35 3.85 -4.01 -9.98
CA ALA A 35 3.15 -4.30 -11.23
C ALA A 35 1.75 -3.64 -11.26
N ALA A 36 0.98 -3.84 -10.20
CA ALA A 36 -0.37 -3.30 -10.08
C ALA A 36 -0.37 -1.76 -10.06
N SER A 37 0.55 -1.13 -9.33
CA SER A 37 0.68 0.34 -9.30
C SER A 37 0.90 0.90 -10.70
N ARG A 38 1.83 0.35 -11.49
CA ARG A 38 2.09 0.81 -12.87
C ARG A 38 0.86 0.69 -13.77
N ILE A 39 0.14 -0.41 -13.66
CA ILE A 39 -1.07 -0.65 -14.47
C ILE A 39 -2.22 0.27 -14.00
N PHE A 40 -2.42 0.45 -12.70
CA PHE A 40 -3.47 1.30 -12.17
C PHE A 40 -3.24 2.78 -12.52
N ILE A 41 -2.00 3.26 -12.48
CA ILE A 41 -1.65 4.63 -12.90
C ILE A 41 -1.96 4.84 -14.39
N SER A 42 -1.59 3.89 -15.24
CA SER A 42 -1.73 4.04 -16.70
C SER A 42 -3.16 3.87 -17.22
N ARG A 43 -4.00 3.05 -16.56
CA ARG A 43 -5.29 2.60 -17.13
C ARG A 43 -6.47 2.75 -16.17
N GLY A 44 -6.21 3.05 -14.90
CA GLY A 44 -7.19 2.99 -13.83
C GLY A 44 -7.47 1.57 -13.33
N TYR A 45 -8.00 1.48 -12.10
CA TYR A 45 -8.31 0.20 -11.44
C TYR A 45 -9.30 -0.64 -12.26
N HIS A 46 -10.41 -0.07 -12.74
CA HIS A 46 -11.48 -0.84 -13.38
C HIS A 46 -11.04 -1.52 -14.68
N ALA A 47 -10.24 -0.85 -15.51
CA ALA A 47 -9.76 -1.39 -16.78
C ALA A 47 -8.65 -2.45 -16.63
N ALA A 48 -7.91 -2.43 -15.52
CA ALA A 48 -6.83 -3.38 -15.26
C ALA A 48 -7.35 -4.81 -15.04
N THR A 49 -6.65 -5.82 -15.54
CA THR A 49 -6.97 -7.24 -15.31
C THR A 49 -5.92 -7.94 -14.45
N VAL A 50 -6.33 -8.97 -13.70
CA VAL A 50 -5.43 -9.80 -12.90
C VAL A 50 -4.37 -10.49 -13.77
N ARG A 51 -4.73 -10.84 -15.01
CA ARG A 51 -3.80 -11.46 -15.98
C ARG A 51 -2.69 -10.50 -16.41
N GLU A 52 -3.02 -9.25 -16.70
CA GLU A 52 -2.01 -8.24 -17.04
C GLU A 52 -1.06 -7.99 -15.87
N ILE A 53 -1.60 -7.93 -14.65
CA ILE A 53 -0.80 -7.74 -13.44
C ILE A 53 0.12 -8.95 -13.21
N ALA A 54 -0.35 -10.17 -13.43
CA ALA A 54 0.48 -11.37 -13.36
C ALA A 54 1.64 -11.31 -14.37
N GLN A 55 1.35 -10.94 -15.61
CA GLN A 55 2.36 -10.82 -16.66
C GLN A 55 3.41 -9.75 -16.32
N GLU A 56 2.97 -8.57 -15.88
CA GLU A 56 3.85 -7.47 -15.47
C GLU A 56 4.70 -7.83 -14.23
N ALA A 57 4.16 -8.64 -13.32
CA ALA A 57 4.89 -9.16 -12.15
C ALA A 57 5.83 -10.35 -12.48
N GLY A 58 5.86 -10.81 -13.72
CA GLY A 58 6.66 -12.00 -14.10
C GLY A 58 6.14 -13.31 -13.50
N LEU A 59 4.83 -13.39 -13.25
CA LEU A 59 4.14 -14.55 -12.68
C LEU A 59 3.19 -15.18 -13.70
N SER A 60 2.99 -16.50 -13.59
CA SER A 60 1.83 -17.13 -14.22
C SER A 60 0.56 -16.71 -13.50
N LEU A 61 -0.60 -16.77 -14.19
CA LEU A 61 -1.89 -16.43 -13.58
C LEU A 61 -2.19 -17.30 -12.34
N GLY A 62 -1.95 -18.62 -12.42
CA GLY A 62 -2.10 -19.53 -11.28
C GLY A 62 -1.07 -19.26 -10.17
N GLY A 63 0.15 -18.86 -10.53
CA GLY A 63 1.17 -18.45 -9.58
C GLY A 63 0.76 -17.21 -8.78
N LEU A 64 0.17 -16.21 -9.45
CA LEU A 64 -0.34 -15.01 -8.78
C LEU A 64 -1.49 -15.36 -7.82
N TYR A 65 -2.42 -16.24 -8.22
CA TYR A 65 -3.50 -16.71 -7.34
C TYR A 65 -3.02 -17.53 -6.12
N SER A 66 -1.73 -17.91 -6.07
CA SER A 66 -1.16 -18.49 -4.85
C SER A 66 -0.94 -17.44 -3.75
N TYR A 67 -0.84 -16.16 -4.12
CA TYR A 67 -0.53 -15.04 -3.21
C TYR A 67 -1.70 -14.09 -2.96
N ILE A 68 -2.72 -14.09 -3.84
CA ILE A 68 -3.95 -13.28 -3.73
C ILE A 68 -5.16 -14.12 -4.16
N ARG A 69 -6.38 -13.73 -3.78
CA ARG A 69 -7.62 -14.41 -4.23
C ARG A 69 -8.45 -13.57 -5.19
N THR A 70 -8.46 -12.26 -5.01
CA THR A 70 -9.28 -11.36 -5.83
C THR A 70 -8.51 -10.14 -6.32
N LYS A 71 -9.07 -9.41 -7.28
CA LYS A 71 -8.51 -8.14 -7.76
C LYS A 71 -8.51 -7.07 -6.66
N GLU A 72 -9.46 -7.16 -5.72
CA GLU A 72 -9.55 -6.31 -4.54
C GLU A 72 -8.44 -6.59 -3.53
N ASP A 73 -7.87 -7.80 -3.50
CA ASP A 73 -6.68 -8.09 -2.68
C ASP A 73 -5.46 -7.35 -3.22
N ILE A 74 -5.32 -7.29 -4.54
CA ILE A 74 -4.27 -6.50 -5.20
C ILE A 74 -4.49 -5.01 -4.91
N LEU A 75 -5.73 -4.52 -5.01
CA LEU A 75 -6.04 -3.13 -4.65
C LEU A 75 -5.69 -2.85 -3.19
N TYR A 76 -6.02 -3.78 -2.29
CA TYR A 76 -5.65 -3.67 -0.89
C TYR A 76 -4.12 -3.64 -0.69
N LEU A 77 -3.34 -4.50 -1.36
CA LEU A 77 -1.86 -4.44 -1.32
C LEU A 77 -1.35 -3.06 -1.68
N VAL A 78 -1.89 -2.48 -2.77
CA VAL A 78 -1.49 -1.16 -3.23
C VAL A 78 -1.81 -0.10 -2.18
N PHE A 79 -3.03 -0.06 -1.66
CA PHE A 79 -3.40 0.91 -0.62
C PHE A 79 -2.65 0.72 0.69
N ASP A 80 -2.50 -0.51 1.18
CA ASP A 80 -1.81 -0.79 2.45
C ASP A 80 -0.36 -0.33 2.39
N LYS A 81 0.32 -0.57 1.25
CA LYS A 81 1.71 -0.15 1.07
C LYS A 81 1.86 1.35 0.90
N LEU A 82 0.99 2.00 0.12
CA LEU A 82 0.99 3.45 -0.05
C LEU A 82 0.72 4.16 1.28
N THR A 83 -0.33 3.74 2.00
CA THR A 83 -0.70 4.36 3.28
C THR A 83 0.33 4.10 4.39
N THR A 84 0.98 2.94 4.38
CA THR A 84 2.11 2.66 5.29
C THR A 84 3.29 3.59 5.00
N SER A 85 3.67 3.73 3.72
CA SER A 85 4.75 4.64 3.30
C SER A 85 4.46 6.10 3.66
N GLN A 86 3.22 6.56 3.41
CA GLN A 86 2.76 7.90 3.79
C GLN A 86 2.84 8.12 5.30
N ARG A 87 2.30 7.18 6.08
CA ARG A 87 2.32 7.26 7.55
C ARG A 87 3.74 7.34 8.09
N GLU A 88 4.66 6.56 7.56
CA GLU A 88 6.07 6.60 7.96
C GLU A 88 6.73 7.93 7.58
N ALA A 89 6.47 8.44 6.38
CA ALA A 89 7.00 9.74 5.95
C ALA A 89 6.49 10.88 6.83
N MET A 90 5.18 10.90 7.13
CA MET A 90 4.59 11.87 8.05
C MET A 90 5.18 11.74 9.45
N ARG A 91 5.34 10.52 9.99
CA ARG A 91 5.94 10.29 11.31
C ARG A 91 7.35 10.87 11.38
N ARG A 92 8.20 10.56 10.40
CA ARG A 92 9.56 11.10 10.31
C ARG A 92 9.58 12.63 10.18
N ALA A 93 8.61 13.21 9.47
CA ALA A 93 8.56 14.66 9.26
C ALA A 93 8.20 15.45 10.52
N ILE A 94 7.47 14.85 11.47
CA ILE A 94 7.09 15.51 12.73
C ILE A 94 8.04 15.19 13.89
N GLU A 95 8.95 14.23 13.73
CA GLU A 95 9.93 13.84 14.75
C GLU A 95 10.79 15.07 15.14
N GLY A 96 10.81 15.41 16.43
CA GLY A 96 11.60 16.53 16.96
C GLY A 96 10.99 17.93 16.82
N ILE A 97 9.73 18.05 16.36
CA ILE A 97 9.00 19.32 16.30
C ILE A 97 8.09 19.43 17.52
N ASP A 98 8.24 20.47 18.34
CA ASP A 98 7.41 20.67 19.54
C ASP A 98 6.12 21.46 19.26
N ASP A 99 6.16 22.43 18.34
CA ASP A 99 4.99 23.26 18.01
C ASP A 99 3.94 22.47 17.22
N PRO A 100 2.68 22.34 17.71
CA PRO A 100 1.64 21.56 17.04
C PRO A 100 1.28 22.08 15.64
N VAL A 101 1.39 23.40 15.39
CA VAL A 101 1.10 23.97 14.07
C VAL A 101 2.20 23.61 13.08
N GLU A 102 3.47 23.67 13.49
CA GLU A 102 4.59 23.19 12.68
C GLU A 102 4.53 21.68 12.43
N GLN A 103 4.10 20.87 13.41
CA GLN A 103 3.88 19.43 13.20
C GLN A 103 2.86 19.17 12.09
N ILE A 104 1.70 19.84 12.13
CA ILE A 104 0.67 19.70 11.08
C ILE A 104 1.23 20.14 9.72
N ARG A 105 1.95 21.27 9.68
CA ARG A 105 2.54 21.77 8.43
C ARG A 105 3.59 20.81 7.87
N ALA A 106 4.43 20.22 8.71
CA ALA A 106 5.44 19.23 8.31
C ALA A 106 4.78 17.94 7.80
N ALA A 107 3.74 17.45 8.48
CA ALA A 107 2.98 16.29 8.06
C ALA A 107 2.30 16.49 6.69
N LEU A 108 1.64 17.63 6.46
CA LEU A 108 1.02 17.96 5.18
C LEU A 108 2.04 18.05 4.04
N ARG A 109 3.20 18.66 4.28
CA ARG A 109 4.29 18.72 3.30
C ARG A 109 4.81 17.33 2.95
N ALA A 110 4.93 16.44 3.93
CA ALA A 110 5.37 15.07 3.71
C ALA A 110 4.36 14.27 2.88
N ASP A 111 3.07 14.40 3.18
CA ASP A 111 1.99 13.75 2.45
C ASP A 111 1.91 14.19 0.98
N LEU A 112 1.99 15.50 0.73
CA LEU A 112 2.01 16.07 -0.63
C LEU A 112 3.21 15.55 -1.45
N LYS A 113 4.41 15.50 -0.87
CA LYS A 113 5.61 14.96 -1.54
C LYS A 113 5.49 13.49 -1.92
N THR A 114 4.84 12.69 -1.08
CA THR A 114 4.64 11.25 -1.40
C THR A 114 3.67 11.01 -2.55
N THR A 115 2.84 11.99 -2.91
CA THR A 115 1.91 11.90 -4.05
C THR A 115 2.65 12.04 -5.38
N GLU A 116 3.75 12.79 -5.42
CA GLU A 116 4.59 12.98 -6.62
C GLU A 116 5.41 11.73 -6.97
N GLN A 117 5.70 10.87 -6.00
CA GLN A 117 6.57 9.70 -6.20
C GLN A 117 5.90 8.55 -6.98
N TYR A 118 4.58 8.63 -7.21
CA TYR A 118 3.78 7.64 -7.90
C TYR A 118 3.01 8.21 -9.10
N GLN A 119 3.33 9.43 -9.56
CA GLN A 119 2.91 9.96 -10.87
C GLN A 119 3.97 9.65 -11.92
#